data_AF-A0A1H6X8F9-F1
#
_entry.id   AF-A0A1H6X8F9-F1
#
_cell.length_a   1.000
_cell.length_b   1.000
_cell.length_c   1.000
_cell.angle_alpha   90.00
_cell.angle_beta   90.00
_cell.angle_gamma   90.00
#
_symmetry.space_group_name_H-M   'P 1'
#
loop_
_entity.id
_entity.type
_entity.pdbx_description
1 polymer ?
#
loop_
_entity_poly.entity_id
_entity_poly.type
_entity_poly.pdbx_seq_one_letter_code
_entity_poly.pdbx_strand_id
1 'polypeptide(L)'
;MPFSVTWHTILDELDEVPPDTSFHTPLSEKPFRLEDVQEHRLLISYREQDTTIPLKRDQFETLYERISESPQAFDLDRLPADAEPYATILSVHPRFEIDQREGVLKNTDTPTPSSLVDAPLTVESQDHEPARKEPDLPLYSDSLLLTRIRCS
;
A
#
# COMPACT_ATOMS: atom_id res chain seq x y z
N MET A 1 4.34 4.93 14.44
CA MET A 1 5.66 4.55 13.87
C MET A 1 6.30 5.80 13.29
N PRO A 2 7.64 5.89 13.17
CA PRO A 2 8.26 7.03 12.48
C PRO A 2 7.98 6.96 10.98
N PHE A 3 7.82 8.12 10.33
CA PHE A 3 7.57 8.21 8.89
C PHE A 3 8.63 7.48 8.05
N SER A 4 9.91 7.53 8.47
CA SER A 4 10.99 6.83 7.77
C SER A 4 10.75 5.32 7.59
N VAL A 5 10.14 4.65 8.57
CA VAL A 5 9.83 3.21 8.46
C VAL A 5 8.74 2.97 7.43
N THR A 6 7.65 3.75 7.51
CA THR A 6 6.57 3.70 6.52
C THR A 6 7.09 4.01 5.11
N TRP A 7 7.97 4.99 4.97
CA TRP A 7 8.58 5.36 3.70
C TRP A 7 9.41 4.23 3.11
N HIS A 8 10.28 3.58 3.89
CA HIS A 8 11.05 2.43 3.41
C HIS A 8 10.16 1.27 2.99
N THR A 9 9.09 0.97 3.74
CA THR A 9 8.12 -0.05 3.34
C THR A 9 7.43 0.31 2.04
N ILE A 10 7.05 1.58 1.82
CA ILE A 10 6.48 2.01 0.53
C ILE A 10 7.48 1.77 -0.60
N LEU A 11 8.76 2.11 -0.42
CA LEU A 11 9.78 1.89 -1.45
C LEU A 11 9.98 0.41 -1.76
N ASP A 12 9.96 -0.45 -0.74
CA ASP A 12 10.09 -1.91 -0.87
C ASP A 12 8.91 -2.48 -1.68
N GLU A 13 7.67 -2.11 -1.31
CA GLU A 13 6.47 -2.53 -2.03
C GLU A 13 6.46 -2.02 -3.48
N LEU A 14 6.94 -0.79 -3.72
CA LEU A 14 7.05 -0.23 -5.08
C LEU A 14 8.11 -0.94 -5.93
N ASP A 15 9.16 -1.50 -5.32
CA ASP A 15 10.19 -2.31 -6.00
C ASP A 15 9.67 -3.69 -6.39
N GLU A 16 8.77 -4.27 -5.57
CA GLU A 16 8.08 -5.53 -5.89
C GLU A 16 7.02 -5.37 -6.99
N VAL A 17 6.46 -4.16 -7.15
CA VAL A 17 5.43 -3.86 -8.16
C VAL A 17 6.07 -3.69 -9.54
N PRO A 18 5.48 -4.25 -10.62
CA PRO A 18 5.99 -4.06 -11.97
C PRO A 18 6.09 -2.58 -12.36
N PRO A 19 7.16 -2.13 -13.04
CA PRO A 19 7.32 -0.72 -13.40
C PRO A 19 6.25 -0.22 -14.38
N ASP A 20 5.62 -1.12 -15.15
CA ASP A 20 4.49 -0.81 -16.03
C ASP A 20 3.13 -0.70 -15.30
N THR A 21 3.12 -0.78 -13.97
CA THR A 21 1.91 -0.64 -13.17
C THR A 21 1.33 0.77 -13.34
N SER A 22 0.06 0.81 -13.74
CA SER A 22 -0.67 2.06 -13.86
C SER A 22 -1.45 2.30 -12.58
N PHE A 23 -1.12 3.39 -11.90
CA PHE A 23 -1.81 3.87 -10.72
C PHE A 23 -2.88 4.88 -11.13
N HIS A 24 -3.95 4.98 -10.33
CA HIS A 24 -5.04 5.92 -10.61
C HIS A 24 -5.20 6.87 -9.43
N THR A 25 -5.34 8.17 -9.72
CA THR A 25 -5.65 9.13 -8.66
C THR A 25 -7.06 8.90 -8.11
N PRO A 26 -7.28 9.01 -6.79
CA PRO A 26 -8.54 8.62 -6.18
C PRO A 26 -9.74 9.52 -6.48
N LEU A 27 -9.53 10.82 -6.76
CA LEU A 27 -10.63 11.75 -7.06
C LEU A 27 -10.78 12.00 -8.55
N SER A 28 -9.67 12.27 -9.24
CA SER A 28 -9.67 12.56 -10.67
C SER A 28 -9.69 11.31 -11.55
N GLU A 29 -9.53 10.11 -10.98
CA GLU A 29 -9.39 8.81 -11.70
C GLU A 29 -8.30 8.82 -12.78
N LYS A 30 -7.32 9.72 -12.67
CA LYS A 30 -6.30 9.94 -13.72
C LYS A 30 -5.25 8.84 -13.66
N PRO A 31 -5.03 8.08 -14.74
CA PRO A 31 -3.97 7.10 -14.80
C PRO A 31 -2.60 7.78 -14.88
N PHE A 32 -1.70 7.40 -13.99
CA PHE A 32 -0.30 7.78 -13.99
C PHE A 32 0.59 6.55 -13.81
N ARG A 33 1.86 6.70 -14.19
CA ARG A 33 2.87 5.65 -14.08
C ARG A 33 4.03 6.15 -13.25
N LEU A 34 4.71 5.20 -12.61
CA LEU A 34 5.93 5.46 -11.88
C LEU A 34 7.10 5.32 -12.86
N GLU A 35 7.78 6.42 -13.12
CA GLU A 35 8.95 6.46 -14.03
C GLU A 35 10.22 6.04 -13.30
N ASP A 36 10.35 6.48 -12.05
CA ASP A 36 11.55 6.24 -11.25
C ASP A 36 11.26 6.35 -9.75
N VAL A 37 11.95 5.54 -8.96
CA VAL A 37 11.79 5.43 -7.51
C VAL A 37 13.11 5.80 -6.86
N GLN A 38 13.13 6.90 -6.09
CA GLN A 38 14.32 7.36 -5.40
C GLN A 38 14.04 7.55 -3.91
N GLU A 39 15.09 7.45 -3.09
CA GLU A 39 14.98 7.54 -1.64
C GLU A 39 14.37 8.87 -1.14
N HIS A 40 14.55 9.96 -1.88
CA HIS A 40 14.07 11.28 -1.50
C HIS A 40 12.92 11.81 -2.38
N ARG A 41 12.58 11.12 -3.46
CA ARG A 41 11.53 11.54 -4.41
C ARG A 41 11.08 10.39 -5.31
N LEU A 42 9.87 10.49 -5.83
CA LEU A 42 9.36 9.59 -6.86
C LEU A 42 9.10 10.40 -8.13
N LEU A 43 9.43 9.85 -9.29
CA LEU A 43 9.10 10.46 -10.58
C LEU A 43 7.89 9.75 -11.14
N ILE A 44 6.84 10.50 -11.44
CA ILE A 44 5.64 9.98 -12.09
C ILE A 44 5.38 10.67 -13.42
N SER A 45 4.72 9.99 -14.34
CA SER A 45 4.24 10.56 -15.60
C SER A 45 2.73 10.30 -15.73
N TYR A 46 1.98 11.29 -16.21
CA TYR A 46 0.57 11.08 -16.52
C TYR A 46 0.44 10.63 -17.97
N ARG A 47 -0.51 9.73 -18.26
CA ARG A 47 -0.75 9.33 -19.66
C ARG A 47 -1.16 10.51 -20.55
N GLU A 48 -1.86 11.48 -19.97
CA GLU A 48 -2.33 12.69 -20.66
C GLU A 48 -1.27 13.79 -20.75
N GLN A 49 -0.16 13.68 -20.01
CA GLN A 49 0.88 14.71 -19.95
C GLN A 49 2.26 14.04 -20.13
N ASP A 50 2.94 14.35 -21.23
CA ASP A 50 4.35 13.96 -21.47
C ASP A 50 5.37 14.65 -20.53
N THR A 51 4.93 15.11 -19.36
CA THR A 51 5.79 15.74 -18.35
C THR A 51 5.90 14.85 -17.13
N THR A 52 7.13 14.59 -16.72
CA THR A 52 7.45 13.90 -15.48
C THR A 52 7.30 14.86 -14.30
N ILE A 53 6.50 14.47 -13.30
CA ILE A 53 6.26 15.24 -12.09
C ILE A 53 7.04 14.60 -10.92
N PRO A 54 7.91 15.34 -10.24
CA PRO A 54 8.63 14.84 -9.07
C PRO A 54 7.78 14.97 -7.80
N LEU A 55 7.46 13.84 -7.17
CA LEU A 55 6.84 13.77 -5.85
C LEU A 55 7.93 13.78 -4.78
N LYS A 56 7.89 14.74 -3.85
CA LYS A 56 8.93 14.88 -2.82
C LYS A 56 8.60 14.11 -1.55
N ARG A 57 9.61 13.46 -0.95
CA ARG A 57 9.46 12.76 0.33
C ARG A 57 8.89 13.66 1.45
N ASP A 58 9.31 14.92 1.56
CA ASP A 58 8.79 15.84 2.58
C ASP A 58 7.27 16.07 2.50
N GLN A 59 6.69 16.01 1.29
CA GLN A 59 5.25 16.16 1.11
C GLN A 59 4.49 14.90 1.59
N PHE A 60 5.08 13.72 1.40
CA PHE A 60 4.57 12.48 1.99
C PHE A 60 4.63 12.52 3.51
N GLU A 61 5.71 13.04 4.09
CA GLU A 61 5.85 13.19 5.55
C GLU A 61 4.77 14.11 6.12
N THR A 62 4.56 15.26 5.49
CA THR A 62 3.52 16.22 5.90
C THR A 62 2.12 15.58 5.85
N LEU A 63 1.84 14.80 4.80
CA LEU A 63 0.57 14.09 4.67
C LEU A 63 0.43 12.99 5.73
N TYR A 64 1.48 12.19 5.93
CA TYR A 64 1.53 11.11 6.91
C TYR A 64 1.33 11.61 8.34
N GLU A 65 2.00 12.69 8.72
CA GLU A 65 1.87 13.30 10.04
C GLU A 65 0.43 13.75 10.26
N ARG A 66 -0.16 14.44 9.28
CA ARG A 66 -1.56 14.90 9.37
C ARG A 66 -2.56 13.76 9.56
N ILE A 67 -2.38 12.65 8.85
CA ILE A 67 -3.25 11.46 8.97
C ILE A 67 -2.97 10.73 10.30
N SER A 68 -1.73 10.68 10.75
CA SER A 68 -1.37 9.98 11.99
C SER A 68 -1.74 10.75 13.26
N GLU A 69 -1.75 12.09 13.20
CA GLU A 69 -2.21 12.95 14.30
C GLU A 69 -3.74 12.90 14.48
N SER A 70 -4.46 12.57 13.40
CA SER A 70 -5.92 12.52 13.40
C SER A 70 -6.42 11.07 13.54
N PRO A 71 -7.17 10.73 14.60
CA PRO A 71 -7.77 9.39 14.70
C PRO A 71 -8.92 9.15 13.71
N GLN A 72 -9.25 10.13 12.87
CA GLN A 72 -10.33 10.09 11.89
C GLN A 72 -9.76 9.98 10.48
N ALA A 73 -10.52 9.37 9.57
CA ALA A 73 -10.17 9.32 8.15
C ALA A 73 -9.97 10.73 7.58
N PHE A 74 -8.92 10.89 6.79
CA PHE A 74 -8.55 12.15 6.17
C PHE A 74 -9.34 12.35 4.87
N ASP A 75 -10.00 13.50 4.74
CA ASP A 75 -10.83 13.84 3.59
C ASP A 75 -9.96 14.22 2.38
N LEU A 76 -10.03 13.40 1.32
CA LEU A 76 -9.25 13.60 0.10
C LEU A 76 -9.72 14.83 -0.68
N ASP A 77 -10.97 15.26 -0.55
CA ASP A 77 -11.50 16.46 -1.23
C ASP A 77 -10.77 17.75 -0.78
N ARG A 78 -10.14 17.68 0.39
CA ARG A 78 -9.29 18.77 0.91
C ARG A 78 -7.89 18.78 0.33
N LEU A 79 -7.48 17.75 -0.41
CA LEU A 79 -6.20 17.74 -1.09
C LEU A 79 -6.27 18.57 -2.37
N PRO A 80 -5.22 19.34 -2.67
CA PRO A 80 -5.06 19.88 -4.00
C PRO A 80 -4.92 18.74 -5.02
N ALA A 81 -5.32 18.97 -6.27
CA ALA A 81 -5.28 17.96 -7.34
C ALA A 81 -3.85 17.41 -7.58
N ASP A 82 -2.83 18.23 -7.36
CA ASP A 82 -1.42 17.82 -7.42
C ASP A 82 -0.95 16.95 -6.24
N ALA A 83 -1.74 16.87 -5.15
CA ALA A 83 -1.46 16.01 -4.01
C ALA A 83 -2.14 14.62 -4.09
N GLU A 84 -3.04 14.40 -5.04
CA GLU A 84 -3.71 13.10 -5.21
C GLU A 84 -2.75 11.90 -5.42
N PRO A 85 -1.65 12.02 -6.20
CA PRO A 85 -0.70 10.93 -6.37
C PRO A 85 -0.02 10.53 -5.06
N TYR A 86 0.15 11.48 -4.14
CA TYR A 86 0.75 11.19 -2.84
C TYR A 86 -0.16 10.28 -2.01
N ALA A 87 -1.47 10.52 -2.02
CA ALA A 87 -2.44 9.64 -1.36
C ALA A 87 -2.39 8.23 -1.97
N THR A 88 -2.38 8.15 -3.31
CA THR A 88 -2.34 6.88 -4.05
C THR A 88 -1.13 6.04 -3.67
N ILE A 89 0.07 6.64 -3.70
CA ILE A 89 1.30 5.94 -3.34
C ILE A 89 1.32 5.57 -1.84
N LEU A 90 0.79 6.43 -0.98
CA LEU A 90 0.70 6.12 0.46
C LEU A 90 -0.18 4.88 0.71
N SER A 91 -1.21 4.66 -0.12
CA SER A 91 -2.12 3.51 -0.03
C SER A 91 -1.53 2.18 -0.51
N VAL A 92 -0.35 2.19 -1.14
CA VAL A 92 0.41 0.96 -1.42
C VAL A 92 0.80 0.27 -0.11
N HIS A 93 1.02 1.07 0.94
CA HIS A 93 1.36 0.53 2.25
C HIS A 93 0.15 -0.15 2.91
N PRO A 94 0.28 -1.39 3.44
CA PRO A 94 -0.86 -2.19 3.94
C PRO A 94 -1.62 -1.59 5.14
N ARG A 95 -1.05 -0.57 5.80
CA ARG A 95 -1.69 0.18 6.88
C ARG A 95 -2.59 1.33 6.42
N PHE A 96 -2.53 1.70 5.15
CA PHE A 96 -3.30 2.81 4.62
C PHE A 96 -4.29 2.29 3.59
N GLU A 97 -5.54 2.73 3.71
CA GLU A 97 -6.59 2.33 2.80
C GLU A 97 -7.31 3.59 2.31
N ILE A 98 -7.48 3.69 0.99
CA ILE A 98 -8.30 4.72 0.38
C ILE A 98 -9.70 4.17 0.16
N ASP A 99 -10.69 4.83 0.75
CA ASP A 99 -12.09 4.64 0.40
C ASP A 99 -12.46 5.61 -0.72
N GLN A 100 -12.49 5.11 -1.96
CA GLN A 100 -12.83 5.92 -3.14
C GLN A 100 -14.31 6.35 -3.17
N ARG A 101 -15.20 5.65 -2.45
CA ARG A 101 -16.63 5.99 -2.41
C ARG A 101 -16.87 7.18 -1.50
N GLU A 102 -16.26 7.13 -0.32
CA GLU A 102 -16.36 8.20 0.68
C GLU A 102 -15.35 9.33 0.40
N GLY A 103 -14.34 9.09 -0.44
CA GLY A 103 -13.28 10.05 -0.73
C GLY A 103 -12.37 10.28 0.47
N VAL A 104 -12.10 9.25 1.28
CA VAL A 104 -11.31 9.38 2.51
C VAL A 104 -10.14 8.41 2.56
N LEU A 105 -9.04 8.83 3.18
CA LEU A 105 -7.85 8.03 3.45
C LEU A 105 -7.78 7.71 4.94
N LYS A 106 -7.85 6.42 5.28
CA LYS A 106 -7.86 5.93 6.67
C LYS A 106 -6.60 5.13 6.99
N ASN A 107 -6.18 5.21 8.25
CA ASN A 107 -5.13 4.36 8.80
C ASN A 107 -5.77 3.14 9.48
N THR A 108 -5.42 1.93 9.05
CA THR A 108 -6.01 0.67 9.55
C THR A 108 -5.43 0.23 10.89
N ASP A 109 -4.40 0.91 11.41
CA ASP A 109 -3.83 0.65 12.75
C ASP A 109 -4.67 1.22 13.89
N THR A 110 -5.53 2.21 13.62
CA THR A 110 -6.48 2.65 14.64
C THR A 110 -7.53 1.55 14.80
N PRO A 111 -7.76 1.00 16.01
CA PRO A 111 -8.84 0.05 16.23
C PRO A 111 -10.13 0.77 15.86
N THR A 112 -10.72 0.41 14.74
CA THR A 112 -11.99 0.96 14.25
C THR A 112 -13.01 0.91 15.39
N PRO A 113 -13.47 2.05 15.96
CA PRO A 113 -14.53 2.02 16.97
C PRO A 113 -15.89 1.63 16.36
N SER A 114 -15.96 1.47 15.03
CA SER A 114 -17.13 1.00 14.29
C SER A 114 -16.92 -0.41 13.75
N SER A 115 -16.86 -1.37 14.65
CA SER A 115 -17.43 -2.70 14.38
C SER A 115 -18.37 -3.03 15.54
N LEU A 116 -19.43 -2.25 15.64
CA LEU A 116 -20.63 -2.63 16.37
C LEU A 116 -21.30 -3.77 15.59
N VAL A 117 -20.71 -4.96 15.67
CA VAL A 117 -21.44 -6.20 15.50
C VAL A 117 -22.03 -6.51 16.86
N ASP A 118 -23.32 -6.18 17.02
CA ASP A 118 -24.16 -6.74 18.07
C ASP A 118 -24.25 -8.25 17.80
N ALA A 119 -23.29 -9.00 18.32
CA ALA A 119 -23.40 -10.44 18.48
C ALA A 119 -23.58 -10.68 19.99
N PRO A 120 -24.74 -11.19 20.44
CA PRO A 120 -24.96 -11.43 21.85
C PRO A 120 -23.92 -12.42 22.37
N LEU A 121 -23.16 -11.96 23.37
CA LEU A 121 -22.24 -12.75 24.17
C LEU A 121 -22.99 -13.96 24.74
N THR A 122 -22.80 -15.13 24.14
CA THR A 122 -23.02 -16.40 24.83
C THR A 122 -21.65 -16.94 25.18
N VAL A 123 -21.25 -16.67 26.41
CA VAL A 123 -20.10 -17.29 27.05
C VAL A 123 -20.50 -18.73 27.36
N GLU A 124 -19.97 -19.70 26.63
CA GLU A 124 -19.78 -21.04 27.15
C GLU A 124 -18.31 -21.41 27.00
N SER A 125 -17.62 -21.38 28.13
CA SER A 125 -16.26 -21.84 28.34
C SER A 125 -16.18 -23.34 28.10
N GLN A 126 -15.22 -23.82 27.30
CA GLN A 126 -14.59 -25.13 27.53
C GLN A 126 -13.31 -25.30 26.68
N ASP A 127 -12.21 -25.53 27.39
CA ASP A 127 -11.04 -26.36 27.05
C ASP A 127 -10.89 -26.81 25.58
N HIS A 128 -9.81 -26.38 24.91
CA HIS A 128 -8.81 -27.32 24.38
C HIS A 128 -7.56 -26.64 23.78
N GLU A 129 -6.50 -27.43 23.69
CA GLU A 129 -5.08 -27.14 23.45
C GLU A 129 -4.72 -26.51 22.08
N PRO A 130 -3.53 -25.86 21.94
CA PRO A 130 -3.15 -25.24 20.68
C PRO A 130 -2.56 -26.26 19.70
N ALA A 131 -3.40 -26.79 18.80
CA ALA A 131 -2.93 -27.51 17.62
C ALA A 131 -2.49 -26.51 16.54
N ARG A 132 -1.18 -26.22 16.49
CA ARG A 132 -0.52 -25.62 15.33
C ARG A 132 -0.82 -26.48 14.09
N LYS A 133 -1.62 -25.96 13.16
CA LYS A 133 -1.72 -26.47 11.79
C LYS A 133 -0.90 -25.56 10.88
N GLU A 134 0.33 -25.96 10.60
CA GLU A 134 1.05 -25.50 9.41
C GLU A 134 0.30 -26.04 8.18
N PRO A 135 -0.14 -25.18 7.23
CA PRO A 135 -0.76 -25.66 6.02
C PRO A 135 0.30 -26.26 5.08
N ASP A 136 -0.02 -27.45 4.57
CA ASP A 136 0.71 -28.29 3.62
C ASP A 136 0.93 -27.54 2.30
N LEU A 137 2.17 -27.12 2.03
CA LEU A 137 2.59 -26.60 0.72
C LEU A 137 3.16 -27.77 -0.09
N PRO A 138 2.52 -28.19 -1.20
CA PRO A 138 3.17 -29.10 -2.13
C PRO A 138 4.31 -28.34 -2.82
N LEU A 139 5.54 -28.60 -2.37
CA LEU A 139 6.77 -28.24 -3.07
C LEU A 139 6.67 -28.78 -4.50
N TYR A 140 6.59 -27.87 -5.46
CA TYR A 140 6.82 -28.17 -6.86
C TYR A 140 8.22 -28.78 -7.01
N SER A 141 8.25 -30.11 -7.08
CA SER A 141 9.30 -30.81 -7.82
C SER A 141 9.09 -30.49 -9.30
N ASP A 142 9.89 -29.60 -9.87
CA ASP A 142 10.12 -29.63 -11.30
C ASP A 142 11.58 -29.24 -11.65
N SER A 143 12.34 -30.30 -11.98
CA SER A 143 13.07 -30.43 -13.24
C SER A 143 14.12 -29.36 -13.60
N LEU A 144 15.28 -29.35 -12.92
CA LEU A 144 16.51 -28.82 -13.51
C LEU A 144 17.12 -29.83 -14.49
N LEU A 145 16.74 -29.69 -15.77
CA LEU A 145 17.41 -30.25 -16.94
C LEU A 145 18.84 -29.68 -17.07
N LEU A 146 19.86 -30.50 -16.80
CA LEU A 146 21.24 -30.21 -17.19
C LEU A 146 21.40 -30.40 -18.71
N THR A 147 21.22 -29.32 -19.46
CA THR A 147 21.81 -29.20 -20.79
C THR A 147 23.20 -28.59 -20.68
N ARG A 148 24.24 -29.43 -20.68
CA ARG A 148 25.57 -29.02 -21.17
C ARG A 148 26.21 -30.12 -22.01
N ILE A 149 25.84 -30.10 -23.28
CA ILE A 149 26.64 -30.62 -24.38
C ILE A 149 27.83 -29.67 -24.57
N ARG A 150 29.07 -30.18 -24.52
CA ARG A 150 30.00 -30.20 -25.66
C ARG A 150 31.43 -30.64 -25.29
N CYS A 151 31.92 -31.53 -26.14
CA CYS A 151 33.27 -32.07 -26.38
C CYS A 151 34.46 -31.11 -26.22
N SER A 152 35.62 -31.66 -25.82
CA SER A 152 36.80 -31.86 -26.68
C SER A 152 37.76 -32.87 -26.06
#